data_AF-A0A265N820-F1
#
_entry.id   AF-A0A265N820-F1
#
_cell.length_a   1.000
_cell.length_b   1.000
_cell.length_c   1.000
_cell.angle_alpha   90.00
_cell.angle_beta   90.00
_cell.angle_gamma   90.00
#
_symmetry.space_group_name_H-M   'P 1'
#
loop_
_entity.id
_entity.type
_entity.pdbx_description
1 polymer ?
#
loop_
_entity_poly.entity_id
_entity_poly.type
_entity_poly.pdbx_seq_one_letter_code
_entity_poly.pdbx_strand_id
1 'polypeptide(L)'
;MDSLEKINETRVNGMKYLIMIVTALMLVACSESAEDEMINNDTEESDSVSFRNVDVKTDDNQVHLTGQVSAAEGEFYYTAEQGEEKLIEENHVEVEEGTHGWSEFSLEITLPDGTAEKEEAPVVTLYGKNKTGKVINPNYVPIDLNMKKEAS
;
A
#
# COMPACT_ATOMS: atom_id res chain seq x y z
N MET A 1 54.53 -41.08 22.68
CA MET A 1 53.39 -41.18 21.75
C MET A 1 52.23 -40.42 22.40
N ASP A 2 52.40 -39.11 22.59
CA ASP A 2 51.60 -38.33 23.57
C ASP A 2 51.38 -36.85 23.14
N SER A 3 52.22 -36.32 22.24
CA SER A 3 52.14 -34.91 21.82
C SER A 3 51.26 -34.64 20.59
N LEU A 4 50.73 -35.65 19.91
CA LEU A 4 49.93 -35.47 18.69
C LEU A 4 48.41 -35.61 18.88
N GLU A 5 47.93 -36.20 19.99
CA GLU A 5 46.49 -36.25 20.31
C GLU A 5 45.97 -34.92 20.88
N LYS A 6 46.76 -34.19 21.69
CA LYS A 6 46.34 -32.93 22.31
C LYS A 6 46.05 -31.78 21.31
N ILE A 7 46.62 -31.85 20.11
CA ILE A 7 46.51 -30.77 19.12
C ILE A 7 45.14 -30.82 18.41
N ASN A 8 44.55 -32.01 18.23
CA ASN A 8 43.27 -32.18 17.55
C ASN A 8 42.06 -31.87 18.45
N GLU A 9 42.11 -32.21 19.74
CA GLU A 9 41.03 -31.88 20.68
C GLU A 9 40.89 -30.37 20.89
N THR A 10 42.00 -29.64 20.91
CA THR A 10 42.03 -28.18 21.09
C THR A 10 41.47 -27.44 19.85
N ARG A 11 41.74 -27.95 18.62
CA ARG A 11 41.20 -27.38 17.37
C ARG A 11 39.69 -27.59 17.21
N VAL A 12 39.20 -28.77 17.58
CA VAL A 12 37.76 -29.10 17.48
C VAL A 12 36.93 -28.33 18.49
N ASN A 13 37.44 -28.17 19.73
CA ASN A 13 36.75 -27.40 20.75
C ASN A 13 36.70 -25.90 20.40
N GLY A 14 37.80 -25.32 19.90
CA GLY A 14 37.81 -23.93 19.43
C GLY A 14 36.81 -23.64 18.31
N MET A 15 36.65 -24.57 17.34
CA MET A 15 35.70 -24.43 16.23
C MET A 15 34.23 -24.61 16.67
N LYS A 16 33.97 -25.48 17.66
CA LYS A 16 32.64 -25.62 18.27
C LYS A 16 32.22 -24.36 19.03
N TYR A 17 33.14 -23.77 19.81
CA TYR A 17 32.87 -22.51 20.52
C TYR A 17 32.65 -21.35 19.54
N LEU A 18 33.36 -21.33 18.41
CA LEU A 18 33.17 -20.30 17.37
C LEU A 18 31.79 -20.41 16.70
N ILE A 19 31.30 -21.62 16.42
CA ILE A 19 29.93 -21.85 15.91
C ILE A 19 28.87 -21.46 16.95
N MET A 20 29.09 -21.77 18.24
CA MET A 20 28.17 -21.39 19.32
C MET A 20 28.08 -19.86 19.51
N ILE A 21 29.19 -19.14 19.37
CA ILE A 21 29.23 -17.66 19.48
C ILE A 21 28.50 -17.00 18.31
N VAL A 22 28.63 -17.52 17.09
CA VAL A 22 27.94 -16.99 15.90
C VAL A 22 26.42 -17.23 15.98
N THR A 23 25.97 -18.35 16.53
CA THR A 23 24.53 -18.62 16.74
C THR A 23 23.95 -17.76 17.87
N ALA A 24 24.72 -17.45 18.92
CA ALA A 24 24.28 -16.53 19.97
C ALA A 24 24.11 -15.09 19.47
N LEU A 25 24.93 -14.64 18.51
CA LEU A 25 24.83 -13.30 17.92
C LEU A 25 23.59 -13.12 17.01
N MET A 26 23.10 -14.20 16.39
CA MET A 26 21.87 -14.19 15.59
C MET A 26 20.59 -13.99 16.43
N LEU A 27 20.62 -14.29 17.73
CA LEU A 27 19.45 -14.16 18.61
C LEU A 27 19.23 -12.73 19.16
N VAL A 28 20.17 -11.81 18.95
CA VAL A 28 20.05 -10.40 19.40
C VAL A 28 19.37 -9.51 18.34
N ALA A 29 19.01 -10.07 17.17
CA ALA A 29 18.37 -9.34 16.08
C ALA A 29 16.84 -9.19 16.21
N CYS A 30 16.25 -9.59 17.33
CA CYS A 30 14.85 -9.30 17.68
C CYS A 30 14.78 -8.54 19.00
N SER A 31 15.35 -7.34 19.04
CA SER A 31 14.84 -6.29 19.92
C SER A 31 13.68 -5.63 19.20
N GLU A 32 12.50 -6.24 19.37
CA GLU A 32 11.24 -5.54 19.18
C GLU A 32 11.25 -4.35 20.14
N SER A 33 11.30 -3.14 19.58
CA SER A 33 11.12 -1.91 20.32
C SER A 33 9.74 -1.96 20.96
N ALA A 34 9.69 -2.31 22.25
CA ALA A 34 8.59 -1.93 23.10
C ALA A 34 8.67 -0.40 23.24
N GLU A 35 7.92 0.28 22.40
CA GLU A 35 7.78 1.73 22.42
C GLU A 35 6.99 2.10 23.67
N ASP A 36 7.63 2.91 24.52
CA ASP A 36 7.07 3.52 25.71
C ASP A 36 5.92 4.44 25.27
N GLU A 37 4.72 4.16 25.77
CA GLU A 37 3.50 4.93 25.55
C GLU A 37 3.67 6.33 26.16
N MET A 38 4.15 7.27 25.35
CA MET A 38 3.98 8.69 25.64
C MET A 38 2.70 9.17 24.95
N ILE A 39 1.69 9.46 25.78
CA ILE A 39 0.48 10.18 25.38
C ILE A 39 0.90 11.57 24.89
N ASN A 40 1.16 11.68 23.59
CA ASN A 40 1.28 12.95 22.90
C ASN A 40 -0.11 13.52 22.72
N ASN A 41 -0.45 14.50 23.56
CA ASN A 41 -1.53 15.42 23.28
C ASN A 41 -1.02 16.51 22.32
N ASP A 42 -0.48 16.08 21.18
CA ASP A 42 -0.34 16.94 20.01
C ASP A 42 -1.65 16.80 19.25
N THR A 43 -2.37 17.91 19.12
CA THR A 43 -3.32 18.07 18.01
C THR A 43 -2.46 18.16 16.76
N GLU A 44 -1.92 17.02 16.34
CA GLU A 44 -1.38 16.87 15.00
C GLU A 44 -2.56 17.08 14.05
N GLU A 45 -2.41 18.03 13.13
CA GLU A 45 -3.18 18.01 11.89
C GLU A 45 -2.95 16.63 11.29
N SER A 46 -3.86 15.71 11.58
CA SER A 46 -3.76 14.34 11.16
C SER A 46 -3.98 14.34 9.66
N ASP A 47 -2.91 14.18 8.90
CA ASP A 47 -2.97 13.87 7.48
C ASP A 47 -3.98 12.74 7.32
N SER A 48 -5.15 13.06 6.76
CA SER A 48 -6.26 12.14 6.67
C SER A 48 -7.08 12.43 5.44
N VAL A 49 -7.47 11.34 4.78
CA VAL A 49 -8.48 11.39 3.73
C VAL A 49 -9.56 10.37 4.04
N SER A 50 -10.80 10.71 3.70
CA SER A 50 -11.93 9.80 3.81
C SER A 50 -12.84 9.97 2.61
N PHE A 51 -13.33 8.84 2.09
CA PHE A 51 -14.23 8.79 0.95
C PHE A 51 -15.56 8.21 1.38
N ARG A 52 -16.65 8.70 0.81
CA ARG A 52 -17.99 8.15 1.02
C ARG A 52 -18.84 8.31 -0.22
N ASN A 53 -19.95 7.55 -0.26
CA ASN A 53 -20.91 7.59 -1.36
C ASN A 53 -20.24 7.42 -2.72
N VAL A 54 -19.21 6.55 -2.78
CA VAL A 54 -18.47 6.28 -4.00
C VAL A 54 -19.35 5.41 -4.91
N ASP A 55 -19.59 5.90 -6.13
CA ASP A 55 -20.37 5.24 -7.17
C ASP A 55 -19.53 5.10 -8.44
N VAL A 56 -19.65 3.95 -9.09
CA VAL A 56 -18.91 3.59 -10.30
C VAL A 56 -19.91 3.36 -11.42
N LYS A 57 -19.71 4.04 -12.54
CA LYS A 57 -20.40 3.74 -13.80
C LYS A 57 -19.38 3.41 -14.87
N THR A 58 -19.64 2.38 -15.64
CA THR A 58 -18.77 1.94 -16.73
C THR A 58 -19.53 1.98 -18.05
N ASP A 59 -18.87 2.52 -19.07
CA ASP A 59 -19.33 2.48 -20.46
C ASP A 59 -18.14 2.10 -21.35
N ASP A 60 -18.13 0.85 -21.81
CA ASP A 60 -16.99 0.22 -22.47
C ASP A 60 -15.68 0.38 -21.65
N ASN A 61 -14.70 1.12 -22.16
CA ASN A 61 -13.40 1.36 -21.49
C ASN A 61 -13.39 2.66 -20.66
N GLN A 62 -14.52 3.37 -20.54
CA GLN A 62 -14.64 4.58 -19.74
C GLN A 62 -15.22 4.26 -18.37
N VAL A 63 -14.51 4.67 -17.32
CA VAL A 63 -14.94 4.59 -15.94
C VAL A 63 -15.27 5.99 -15.45
N HIS A 64 -16.49 6.17 -14.98
CA HIS A 64 -16.95 7.39 -14.33
C HIS A 64 -17.10 7.09 -12.83
N LEU A 65 -16.17 7.61 -12.04
CA LEU A 65 -16.12 7.44 -10.59
C LEU A 65 -16.56 8.74 -9.91
N THR A 66 -17.61 8.67 -9.10
CA THR A 66 -18.11 9.84 -8.36
C THR A 66 -18.16 9.55 -6.88
N GLY A 67 -18.15 10.59 -6.06
CA GLY A 67 -18.35 10.43 -4.63
C GLY A 67 -18.09 11.72 -3.88
N GLN A 68 -17.90 11.56 -2.57
CA GLN A 68 -17.55 12.64 -1.67
C GLN A 68 -16.25 12.33 -0.96
N VAL A 69 -15.41 13.35 -0.77
CA VAL A 69 -14.13 13.27 -0.10
C VAL A 69 -14.04 14.32 1.01
N SER A 70 -13.43 13.94 2.12
CA SER A 70 -12.95 14.84 3.15
C SER A 70 -11.43 14.66 3.18
N ALA A 71 -10.68 15.65 2.72
CA ALA A 71 -9.22 15.62 2.63
C ALA A 71 -8.64 16.79 3.43
N ALA A 72 -7.81 16.48 4.44
CA ALA A 72 -7.18 17.50 5.29
C ALA A 72 -6.28 18.46 4.48
N GLU A 73 -5.57 17.93 3.50
CA GLU A 73 -4.65 18.68 2.63
C GLU A 73 -5.33 19.28 1.38
N GLY A 74 -6.67 19.16 1.26
CA GLY A 74 -7.40 19.69 0.09
C GLY A 74 -7.13 18.94 -1.22
N GLU A 75 -6.51 17.77 -1.16
CA GLU A 75 -6.25 16.93 -2.34
C GLU A 75 -6.33 15.45 -1.99
N PHE A 76 -6.54 14.63 -3.02
CA PHE A 76 -6.36 13.19 -2.94
C PHE A 76 -5.73 12.66 -4.23
N TYR A 77 -5.31 11.41 -4.20
CA TYR A 77 -4.56 10.75 -5.26
C TYR A 77 -5.31 9.50 -5.72
N TYR A 78 -5.04 9.09 -6.96
CA TYR A 78 -5.53 7.82 -7.46
C TYR A 78 -4.58 7.12 -8.43
N THR A 79 -4.68 5.80 -8.47
CA THR A 79 -4.05 4.90 -9.45
C THR A 79 -5.08 3.90 -9.97
N ALA A 80 -4.78 3.23 -11.08
CA ALA A 80 -5.54 2.07 -11.52
C ALA A 80 -4.62 0.92 -11.92
N GLU A 81 -4.92 -0.27 -11.43
CA GLU A 81 -4.11 -1.48 -11.62
C GLU A 81 -5.01 -2.66 -11.99
N GLN A 82 -4.45 -3.67 -12.66
CA GLN A 82 -5.11 -4.93 -13.00
C GLN A 82 -4.08 -6.05 -12.84
N GLY A 83 -4.17 -6.78 -11.73
CA GLY A 83 -3.14 -7.72 -11.32
C GLY A 83 -1.80 -7.03 -11.07
N GLU A 84 -0.75 -7.51 -11.73
CA GLU A 84 0.59 -6.91 -11.65
C GLU A 84 0.78 -5.73 -12.61
N GLU A 85 -0.19 -5.47 -13.49
CA GLU A 85 -0.11 -4.41 -14.49
C GLU A 85 -0.68 -3.10 -13.97
N LYS A 86 0.08 -2.02 -14.12
CA LYS A 86 -0.41 -0.67 -13.86
C LYS A 86 -1.08 -0.12 -15.12
N LEU A 87 -2.38 0.16 -15.02
CA LEU A 87 -3.18 0.72 -16.10
C LEU A 87 -3.07 2.24 -16.18
N ILE A 88 -3.06 2.90 -15.02
CA ILE A 88 -3.00 4.35 -14.86
C ILE A 88 -1.96 4.70 -13.80
N GLU A 89 -1.01 5.55 -14.16
CA GLU A 89 -0.04 6.12 -13.22
C GLU A 89 -0.73 6.98 -12.16
N GLU A 90 -0.01 7.26 -11.08
CA GLU A 90 -0.53 8.11 -10.02
C GLU A 90 -0.91 9.50 -10.57
N ASN A 91 -2.14 9.90 -10.26
CA ASN A 91 -2.67 11.23 -10.52
C ASN A 91 -3.17 11.84 -9.20
N HIS A 92 -3.28 13.16 -9.15
CA HIS A 92 -3.82 13.90 -8.00
C HIS A 92 -5.01 14.75 -8.42
N VAL A 93 -5.87 15.04 -7.45
CA VAL A 93 -7.12 15.78 -7.62
C VAL A 93 -7.22 16.77 -6.47
N GLU A 94 -7.16 18.05 -6.82
CA GLU A 94 -7.45 19.14 -5.88
C GLU A 94 -8.97 19.21 -5.66
N VAL A 95 -9.37 19.41 -4.42
CA VAL A 95 -10.77 19.56 -4.02
C VAL A 95 -10.94 20.83 -3.19
N GLU A 96 -11.92 21.64 -3.57
CA GLU A 96 -12.27 22.82 -2.79
C GLU A 96 -12.92 22.41 -1.47
N GLU A 97 -12.83 23.25 -0.44
CA GLU A 97 -13.49 22.98 0.84
C GLU A 97 -15.02 22.91 0.67
N GLY A 98 -15.57 21.73 0.91
CA GLY A 98 -16.99 21.47 0.72
C GLY A 98 -17.84 21.72 1.96
N THR A 99 -19.15 21.50 1.83
CA THR A 99 -20.08 21.78 2.94
C THR A 99 -19.91 20.75 4.06
N HIS A 100 -19.73 21.21 5.31
CA HIS A 100 -19.45 20.35 6.46
C HIS A 100 -18.18 19.49 6.32
N GLY A 101 -17.17 19.97 5.59
CA GLY A 101 -15.89 19.27 5.39
C GLY A 101 -15.94 18.14 4.35
N TRP A 102 -16.98 18.08 3.51
CA TRP A 102 -17.10 17.09 2.44
C TRP A 102 -17.29 17.77 1.09
N SER A 103 -16.43 17.40 0.14
CA SER A 103 -16.40 17.92 -1.22
C SER A 103 -16.81 16.82 -2.19
N GLU A 104 -17.57 17.16 -3.22
CA GLU A 104 -17.90 16.21 -4.29
C GLU A 104 -16.73 16.08 -5.26
N PHE A 105 -16.50 14.87 -5.76
CA PHE A 105 -15.51 14.63 -6.81
C PHE A 105 -16.11 13.79 -7.95
N SER A 106 -15.54 13.94 -9.14
CA SER A 106 -15.88 13.18 -10.34
C SER A 106 -14.60 12.91 -11.13
N LEU A 107 -14.30 11.64 -11.38
CA LEU A 107 -13.16 11.20 -12.20
C LEU A 107 -13.67 10.52 -13.46
N GLU A 108 -13.10 10.90 -14.59
CA GLU A 108 -13.26 10.20 -15.86
C GLU A 108 -11.94 9.51 -16.17
N ILE A 109 -11.94 8.18 -16.16
CA ILE A 109 -10.75 7.36 -16.36
C ILE A 109 -10.96 6.51 -17.61
N THR A 110 -10.09 6.68 -18.60
CA THR A 110 -10.05 5.83 -19.79
C THR A 110 -9.08 4.69 -19.56
N LEU A 111 -9.59 3.46 -19.49
CA LEU A 111 -8.76 2.28 -19.36
C LEU A 111 -8.13 1.90 -20.72
N PRO A 112 -6.92 1.31 -20.73
CA PRO A 112 -6.31 0.81 -21.96
C PRO A 112 -7.19 -0.24 -22.66
N ASP A 113 -7.04 -0.36 -23.99
CA ASP A 113 -7.72 -1.41 -24.75
C ASP A 113 -7.31 -2.81 -24.28
N GLY A 114 -8.24 -3.77 -24.40
CA GLY A 114 -8.01 -5.15 -23.95
C GLY A 114 -8.11 -5.35 -22.43
N THR A 115 -8.31 -4.28 -21.64
CA THR A 115 -8.53 -4.39 -20.18
C THR A 115 -9.71 -5.31 -19.84
N ALA A 116 -10.82 -5.21 -20.59
CA ALA A 116 -12.00 -6.06 -20.39
C ALA A 116 -11.78 -7.54 -20.75
N GLU A 117 -10.72 -7.88 -21.49
CA GLU A 117 -10.45 -9.24 -21.96
C GLU A 117 -9.65 -10.07 -20.93
N LYS A 118 -9.06 -9.42 -19.92
CA LYS A 118 -8.28 -10.11 -18.89
C LYS A 118 -9.18 -10.67 -17.79
N GLU A 119 -8.73 -11.73 -17.14
CA GLU A 119 -9.50 -12.42 -16.09
C GLU A 119 -9.64 -11.59 -14.81
N GLU A 120 -8.63 -10.77 -14.50
CA GLU A 120 -8.61 -9.95 -13.29
C GLU A 120 -9.37 -8.64 -13.50
N ALA A 121 -10.19 -8.25 -12.53
CA ALA A 121 -10.89 -6.96 -12.59
C ALA A 121 -9.92 -5.80 -12.31
N PRO A 122 -10.01 -4.68 -13.05
CA PRO A 122 -9.29 -3.47 -12.69
C PRO A 122 -9.71 -2.94 -11.32
N VAL A 123 -8.77 -2.35 -10.60
CA VAL A 123 -8.99 -1.71 -9.30
C VAL A 123 -8.48 -0.28 -9.37
N VAL A 124 -9.37 0.68 -9.09
CA VAL A 124 -8.98 2.07 -8.85
C VAL A 124 -8.71 2.22 -7.36
N THR A 125 -7.54 2.72 -6.98
CA THR A 125 -7.21 3.00 -5.58
C THR A 125 -7.25 4.49 -5.35
N LEU A 126 -8.10 4.97 -4.45
CA LEU A 126 -8.15 6.37 -4.00
C LEU A 126 -7.42 6.50 -2.66
N TYR A 127 -6.59 7.51 -2.47
CA TYR A 127 -5.82 7.66 -1.23
C TYR A 127 -5.33 9.08 -0.99
N GLY A 128 -4.83 9.33 0.22
CA GLY A 128 -4.14 10.57 0.58
C GLY A 128 -2.66 10.30 0.73
N LYS A 129 -1.88 11.37 0.89
CA LYS A 129 -0.48 11.27 1.31
C LYS A 129 -0.25 12.10 2.55
N ASN A 130 0.61 11.60 3.42
CA ASN A 130 1.08 12.37 4.57
C ASN A 130 2.22 13.32 4.16
N LYS A 131 2.70 14.12 5.11
CA LYS A 131 3.82 15.08 4.91
C LYS A 131 5.13 14.45 4.45
N THR A 132 5.31 13.12 4.58
CA THR A 132 6.48 12.39 4.07
C THR A 132 6.26 11.76 2.69
N GLY A 133 5.08 11.98 2.09
CA GLY A 133 4.69 11.41 0.80
C GLY A 133 4.22 9.95 0.86
N LYS A 134 4.05 9.38 2.06
CA LYS A 134 3.56 8.01 2.26
C LYS A 134 2.05 7.97 2.03
N VAL A 135 1.60 6.96 1.29
CA VAL A 135 0.17 6.65 1.08
C VAL A 135 -0.53 6.38 2.43
N ILE A 136 -1.68 7.02 2.62
CA ILE A 136 -2.55 6.88 3.78
C ILE A 136 -4.02 6.69 3.36
N ASN A 137 -4.79 6.01 4.21
CA ASN A 137 -6.22 5.74 4.03
C ASN A 137 -6.64 5.28 2.61
N PRO A 138 -5.99 4.25 2.04
CA PRO A 138 -6.36 3.76 0.72
C PRO A 138 -7.78 3.18 0.71
N ASN A 139 -8.52 3.50 -0.34
CA ASN A 139 -9.84 2.98 -0.65
C ASN A 139 -9.79 2.28 -2.01
N TYR A 140 -10.03 0.98 -2.04
CA TYR A 140 -9.94 0.14 -3.23
C TYR A 140 -11.31 -0.03 -3.86
N VAL A 141 -11.45 0.41 -5.11
CA VAL A 141 -12.70 0.39 -5.86
C VAL A 141 -12.55 -0.57 -7.05
N PRO A 142 -13.06 -1.81 -6.95
CA PRO A 142 -13.06 -2.73 -8.07
C PRO A 142 -14.00 -2.22 -9.17
N ILE A 143 -13.57 -2.33 -10.42
CA ILE A 143 -14.31 -1.89 -11.59
C ILE A 143 -14.90 -3.10 -12.30
N ASP A 144 -16.22 -3.16 -12.37
CA ASP A 144 -16.94 -4.16 -13.17
C ASP A 144 -17.06 -3.66 -14.62
N LEU A 145 -16.25 -4.23 -15.50
CA LEU A 145 -16.35 -3.99 -16.93
C LEU A 145 -17.42 -4.92 -17.48
N ASN A 146 -18.60 -4.37 -17.74
CA ASN A 146 -19.70 -5.10 -18.37
C ASN A 146 -19.27 -5.59 -19.75
N MET A 147 -18.80 -6.84 -19.83
CA MET A 147 -18.52 -7.49 -21.10
C MET A 147 -19.86 -7.65 -21.85
N LYS A 148 -20.10 -6.84 -22.88
CA LYS A 148 -21.08 -7.22 -23.90
C LYS A 148 -20.55 -8.49 -24.56
N LYS A 149 -21.03 -9.65 -24.11
CA LYS A 149 -20.96 -10.88 -24.89
C LYS A 149 -21.74 -10.64 -26.18
N GLU A 150 -21.06 -10.20 -27.21
CA GLU A 150 -21.53 -10.31 -28.58
C GLU A 150 -21.85 -11.79 -28.80
N ALA A 151 -23.13 -12.12 -28.90
CA ALA A 151 -23.58 -13.46 -29.26
C ALA A 151 -23.13 -13.71 -30.71
N SER A 152 -22.05 -14.48 -30.85
CA SER A 152 -21.58 -15.01 -32.13
C SER A 152 -22.26 -16.34 -32.43
#